data_AF-A0A842N432-F1
#
_entry.id   AF-A0A842N432-F1
#
_cell.length_a   1.000
_cell.length_b   1.000
_cell.length_c   1.000
_cell.angle_alpha   90.00
_cell.angle_beta   90.00
_cell.angle_gamma   90.00
#
_symmetry.space_group_name_H-M   'P 1'
#
loop_
_entity.id
_entity.type
_entity.pdbx_description
1 polymer ?
#
loop_
_entity_poly.entity_id
_entity_poly.type
_entity_poly.pdbx_seq_one_letter_code
_entity_poly.pdbx_strand_id
1 'polypeptide(L)'
;MAVLLAIVFLALLVSAYNQHQTVLSTAGLIDTATSITNDLVLNRLAHVEGSRRLEYVVDVEKITSLEFKQEVGGENFSYQIEIRYNPEAEVILGPFGPSPPEGRAVSAISVPVTLYQKGRLVYAKMEVKVWRA
;
A
#
# COMPACT_ATOMS: atom_id res chain seq x y z
N MET A 1 -24.25 -38.97 -20.49
CA MET A 1 -22.78 -38.83 -20.60
C MET A 1 -22.38 -37.46 -21.16
N ALA A 2 -22.77 -37.09 -22.39
CA ALA A 2 -22.38 -35.80 -22.99
C ALA A 2 -22.82 -34.55 -22.19
N VAL A 3 -24.04 -34.56 -21.63
CA VAL A 3 -24.57 -33.44 -20.83
C VAL A 3 -23.77 -33.21 -19.54
N LEU A 4 -23.40 -34.30 -18.86
CA LEU A 4 -22.64 -34.25 -17.61
C LEU A 4 -21.21 -33.74 -17.87
N LEU A 5 -20.63 -34.14 -19.01
CA LEU A 5 -19.32 -33.67 -19.47
C LEU A 5 -19.34 -32.18 -19.83
N ALA A 6 -20.42 -31.70 -20.47
CA ALA A 6 -20.61 -30.28 -20.77
C ALA A 6 -20.76 -29.43 -19.49
N ILE A 7 -21.51 -29.91 -18.49
CA ILE A 7 -21.68 -29.23 -17.20
C ILE A 7 -20.33 -29.12 -16.47
N VAL A 8 -19.57 -30.21 -16.42
CA VAL A 8 -18.22 -30.22 -15.79
C VAL A 8 -17.29 -29.26 -16.53
N PHE A 9 -17.30 -29.26 -17.86
CA PHE A 9 -16.48 -28.35 -18.66
C PHE A 9 -16.81 -26.87 -18.40
N LEU A 10 -18.11 -26.51 -18.37
CA LEU A 10 -18.55 -25.15 -18.05
C LEU A 10 -18.16 -24.74 -16.62
N ALA A 11 -18.31 -25.64 -15.64
CA ALA A 11 -17.91 -25.36 -14.27
C ALA A 11 -16.41 -25.11 -14.13
N LEU A 12 -15.58 -25.91 -14.82
CA LEU A 12 -14.14 -25.71 -14.87
C LEU A 12 -13.76 -24.39 -15.54
N LEU A 13 -14.45 -24.02 -16.63
CA LEU A 13 -14.21 -22.74 -17.32
C LEU A 13 -14.52 -21.54 -16.41
N VAL A 14 -15.67 -21.56 -15.73
CA VAL A 14 -16.06 -20.51 -14.79
C VAL A 14 -15.08 -20.41 -13.61
N SER A 15 -14.66 -21.55 -13.06
CA SER A 15 -13.67 -21.60 -11.99
C SER A 15 -12.33 -20.99 -12.44
N ALA A 16 -11.83 -21.40 -13.60
CA ALA A 16 -10.58 -20.88 -14.17
C ALA A 16 -10.66 -19.38 -14.46
N TYR A 17 -11.79 -18.90 -14.97
CA TYR A 17 -12.01 -17.47 -15.23
C TYR A 17 -12.00 -16.65 -13.94
N ASN A 18 -12.72 -17.10 -12.91
CA ASN A 18 -12.74 -16.43 -11.61
C ASN A 18 -11.35 -16.40 -10.96
N GLN A 19 -10.61 -17.51 -11.06
CA GLN A 19 -9.25 -17.59 -10.56
C GLN A 19 -8.32 -16.63 -11.31
N HIS A 20 -8.41 -16.55 -12.64
CA HIS A 20 -7.60 -15.64 -13.44
C HIS A 20 -7.88 -14.16 -13.10
N GLN A 21 -9.15 -13.77 -12.97
CA GLN A 21 -9.53 -12.42 -12.54
C GLN A 21 -9.00 -12.09 -11.14
N THR A 22 -9.06 -13.05 -10.22
CA THR A 22 -8.54 -12.87 -8.85
C THR A 22 -7.03 -12.64 -8.87
N VAL A 23 -6.28 -13.42 -9.66
CA VAL A 23 -4.81 -13.26 -9.79
C VAL A 23 -4.47 -11.89 -10.39
N LEU A 24 -5.14 -11.46 -11.46
CA LEU A 24 -4.88 -10.16 -12.09
C LEU A 24 -5.19 -8.99 -11.15
N SER A 25 -6.33 -9.03 -10.46
CA SER A 25 -6.70 -7.99 -9.50
C SER A 25 -5.72 -7.89 -8.33
N THR A 26 -5.18 -9.04 -7.88
CA THR A 26 -4.18 -9.10 -6.81
C THR A 26 -2.83 -8.56 -7.27
N ALA A 27 -2.36 -8.95 -8.45
CA ALA A 27 -1.11 -8.45 -9.02
C ALA A 27 -1.15 -6.92 -9.22
N GLY A 28 -2.23 -6.41 -9.82
CA GLY A 28 -2.41 -4.96 -10.01
C GLY A 28 -2.45 -4.19 -8.69
N LEU A 29 -3.04 -4.77 -7.63
CA LEU A 29 -3.06 -4.15 -6.31
C LEU A 29 -1.68 -4.12 -5.64
N ILE A 30 -0.84 -5.14 -5.85
CA ILE A 30 0.55 -5.16 -5.36
C ILE A 30 1.41 -4.13 -6.10
N ASP A 31 1.31 -4.07 -7.43
CA ASP A 31 2.04 -3.09 -8.24
C ASP A 31 1.67 -1.67 -7.85
N THR A 32 0.37 -1.43 -7.63
CA THR A 32 -0.14 -0.15 -7.14
C THR A 32 0.36 0.17 -5.74
N ALA A 33 0.31 -0.80 -4.82
CA ALA A 33 0.85 -0.62 -3.48
C ALA A 33 2.34 -0.25 -3.51
N THR A 34 3.11 -0.86 -4.42
CA THR A 34 4.54 -0.57 -4.61
C THR A 34 4.73 0.84 -5.15
N SER A 35 3.96 1.23 -6.17
CA SER A 35 4.01 2.56 -6.76
C SER A 35 3.68 3.66 -5.75
N ILE A 36 2.59 3.51 -4.99
CA ILE A 36 2.19 4.46 -3.94
C ILE A 36 3.25 4.51 -2.85
N THR A 37 3.74 3.36 -2.37
CA THR A 37 4.77 3.33 -1.32
C THR A 37 6.05 4.02 -1.77
N ASN A 38 6.50 3.78 -3.00
CA ASN A 38 7.68 4.43 -3.58
C ASN A 38 7.47 5.94 -3.70
N ASP A 39 6.34 6.40 -4.23
CA ASP A 39 6.07 7.84 -4.32
C ASP A 39 6.04 8.51 -2.93
N LEU A 40 5.49 7.83 -1.92
CA LEU A 40 5.51 8.31 -0.54
C LEU A 40 6.94 8.47 -0.01
N VAL A 41 7.77 7.43 -0.07
CA VAL A 41 9.14 7.47 0.51
C VAL A 41 10.15 8.28 -0.29
N LEU A 42 9.97 8.37 -1.60
CA LEU A 42 10.91 9.08 -2.49
C LEU A 42 10.51 10.54 -2.68
N ASN A 43 9.22 10.88 -2.60
CA ASN A 43 8.72 12.20 -2.95
C ASN A 43 7.92 12.88 -1.84
N ARG A 44 6.74 12.33 -1.50
CA ARG A 44 5.73 13.08 -0.72
C ARG A 44 6.11 13.23 0.74
N LEU A 45 6.69 12.19 1.34
CA LEU A 45 7.11 12.17 2.74
C LEU A 45 8.60 12.37 2.94
N ALA A 46 9.38 12.39 1.86
CA ALA A 46 10.82 12.57 1.96
C ALA A 46 11.18 13.92 2.60
N HIS A 47 12.07 13.90 3.59
CA HIS A 47 12.59 15.07 4.25
C HIS A 47 13.41 15.91 3.26
N VAL A 48 13.37 17.24 3.43
CA VAL A 48 14.07 18.17 2.54
C VAL A 48 15.08 18.94 3.38
N GLU A 49 16.37 18.74 3.08
CA GLU A 49 17.48 19.45 3.71
C GLU A 49 18.05 20.44 2.69
N GLY A 50 17.74 21.73 2.88
CA GLY A 50 18.07 22.77 1.90
C GLY A 50 17.34 22.57 0.58
N SER A 51 18.09 22.34 -0.51
CA SER A 51 17.54 22.04 -1.84
C SER A 51 17.48 20.55 -2.16
N ARG A 52 17.97 19.68 -1.26
CA ARG A 52 18.07 18.24 -1.50
C ARG A 52 16.96 17.50 -0.78
N ARG A 53 16.28 16.61 -1.51
CA ARG A 53 15.35 15.64 -0.95
C ARG A 53 16.13 14.39 -0.49
N LEU A 54 15.88 13.95 0.73
CA LEU A 54 16.47 12.74 1.30
C LEU A 54 15.47 11.59 1.15
N GLU A 55 15.68 10.77 0.14
CA GLU A 55 14.90 9.55 -0.11
C GLU A 55 14.95 8.62 1.10
N TYR A 56 13.83 7.94 1.41
CA TYR A 56 13.67 7.06 2.58
C TYR A 56 13.82 7.73 3.95
N VAL A 57 14.06 9.04 4.01
CA VAL A 57 13.98 9.82 5.26
C VAL A 57 12.58 10.41 5.34
N VAL A 58 11.71 9.83 6.15
CA VAL A 58 10.30 10.20 6.28
C VAL A 58 10.13 11.34 7.29
N ASP A 59 9.56 12.44 6.81
CA ASP A 59 9.10 13.56 7.61
C ASP A 59 7.62 13.36 7.95
N VAL A 60 7.36 12.99 9.21
CA VAL A 60 6.02 12.62 9.70
C VAL A 60 5.06 13.80 9.65
N GLU A 61 5.55 15.04 9.76
CA GLU A 61 4.70 16.23 9.75
C GLU A 61 3.98 16.39 8.41
N LYS A 62 4.63 15.95 7.32
CA LYS A 62 4.05 15.96 5.97
C LYS A 62 2.91 14.97 5.78
N ILE A 63 2.74 13.98 6.65
CA ILE A 63 1.63 13.02 6.56
C ILE A 63 0.28 13.73 6.71
N THR A 64 0.24 14.79 7.52
CA THR A 64 -1.00 15.54 7.81
C THR A 64 -1.58 16.27 6.59
N SER A 65 -0.76 16.55 5.58
CA SER A 65 -1.18 17.21 4.34
C SER A 65 -1.46 16.24 3.19
N LEU A 66 -1.37 14.93 3.43
CA LEU A 66 -1.63 13.93 2.39
C LEU A 66 -3.13 13.74 2.14
N GLU A 67 -3.48 13.73 0.86
CA GLU A 67 -4.70 13.09 0.40
C GLU A 67 -4.46 11.57 0.32
N PHE A 68 -5.17 10.79 1.14
CA PHE A 68 -5.06 9.33 1.23
C PHE A 68 -5.78 8.59 0.10
N LYS A 69 -5.76 9.19 -1.09
CA LYS A 69 -6.34 8.69 -2.33
C LYS A 69 -5.40 9.00 -3.49
N GLN A 70 -5.31 8.07 -4.45
CA GLN A 70 -4.46 8.23 -5.62
C GLN A 70 -5.03 7.48 -6.82
N GLU A 71 -4.98 8.12 -7.98
CA GLU A 71 -5.28 7.47 -9.25
C GLU A 71 -4.02 6.80 -9.79
N VAL A 72 -4.12 5.50 -10.11
CA VAL A 72 -3.02 4.72 -10.71
C VAL A 72 -3.60 3.92 -11.86
N GLY A 73 -3.11 4.16 -13.08
CA GLY A 73 -3.58 3.44 -14.28
C GLY A 73 -5.07 3.64 -14.60
N GLY A 74 -5.67 4.78 -14.24
CA GLY A 74 -7.09 5.07 -14.47
C GLY A 74 -8.04 4.50 -13.41
N GLU A 75 -7.53 3.80 -12.39
CA GLU A 75 -8.31 3.34 -11.24
C GLU A 75 -7.97 4.17 -10.00
N ASN A 76 -8.96 4.38 -9.13
CA ASN A 76 -8.78 5.09 -7.87
C ASN A 76 -8.48 4.12 -6.75
N PHE A 77 -7.46 4.44 -5.95
CA PHE A 77 -7.07 3.68 -4.78
C PHE A 77 -7.08 4.56 -3.55
N SER A 78 -7.44 3.97 -2.42
CA SER A 78 -7.26 4.59 -1.11
C SER A 78 -6.16 3.84 -0.38
N TYR A 79 -5.47 4.55 0.51
CA TYR A 79 -4.39 3.95 1.27
C TYR A 79 -4.35 4.44 2.72
N GLN A 80 -3.71 3.64 3.57
CA GLN A 80 -3.49 3.91 4.98
C GLN A 80 -2.01 3.72 5.28
N ILE A 81 -1.43 4.61 6.08
CA ILE A 81 -0.02 4.57 6.45
C ILE A 81 0.08 4.28 7.94
N GLU A 82 0.97 3.36 8.31
CA GLU A 82 1.38 3.10 9.69
C GLU A 82 2.90 3.11 9.75
N ILE A 83 3.48 3.74 10.78
CA ILE A 83 4.92 3.79 10.95
C ILE A 83 5.26 3.22 12.31
N ARG A 84 6.22 2.29 12.34
CA ARG A 84 6.72 1.67 13.57
C ARG A 84 8.19 1.97 13.73
N TYR A 85 8.60 2.38 14.90
CA TYR A 85 9.98 2.69 15.21
C TYR A 85 10.33 2.29 16.64
N ASN A 86 11.63 2.34 16.95
CA ASN A 86 12.19 1.91 18.23
C ASN A 86 12.04 0.39 18.50
N PRO A 87 13.09 -0.42 18.26
CA PRO A 87 13.01 -1.88 18.44
C PRO A 87 12.93 -2.31 19.92
N GLU A 88 13.36 -1.47 20.86
CA GLU A 88 13.37 -1.79 22.29
C GLU A 88 12.01 -1.55 22.95
N ALA A 89 11.25 -0.57 22.43
CA ALA A 89 9.89 -0.28 22.85
C ALA A 89 9.13 0.22 21.63
N GLU A 90 8.54 -0.72 20.87
CA GLU A 90 7.86 -0.46 19.59
C GLU A 90 6.84 0.68 19.76
N VAL A 91 7.13 1.81 19.12
CA VAL A 91 6.23 2.95 19.05
C VAL A 91 5.58 2.95 17.68
N ILE A 92 4.25 3.02 17.67
CA ILE A 92 3.43 3.05 16.46
C ILE A 92 2.89 4.47 16.28
N LEU A 93 3.11 5.04 15.10
CA LEU A 93 2.51 6.29 14.64
C LEU A 93 1.44 5.97 13.60
N GLY A 94 0.24 6.49 13.83
CA GLY A 94 -0.93 6.23 13.01
C GLY A 94 -1.90 5.24 13.66
N PRO A 95 -2.77 4.58 12.87
CA PRO A 95 -2.84 4.65 11.41
C PRO A 95 -3.26 6.04 10.90
N PHE A 96 -2.68 6.45 9.78
CA PHE A 96 -3.04 7.67 9.06
C PHE A 96 -3.85 7.33 7.81
N GLY A 97 -4.95 8.04 7.61
CA GLY A 97 -5.89 7.79 6.52
C GLY A 97 -7.07 6.89 6.90
N PRO A 98 -8.01 6.67 5.98
CA PRO A 98 -9.19 5.85 6.22
C PRO A 98 -8.81 4.39 6.48
N SER A 99 -9.68 3.65 7.17
CA SER A 99 -9.54 2.19 7.25
C SER A 99 -10.14 1.51 6.01
N PRO A 100 -9.58 0.38 5.55
CA PRO A 100 -10.19 -0.39 4.48
C PRO A 100 -11.59 -0.88 4.89
N PRO A 101 -12.58 -0.82 3.98
CA PRO A 101 -13.89 -1.43 4.20
C PRO A 101 -13.80 -2.94 4.43
N GLU A 102 -14.68 -3.49 5.26
CA GLU A 102 -14.75 -4.93 5.48
C GLU A 102 -14.98 -5.70 4.17
N GLY A 103 -14.27 -6.82 4.02
CA GLY A 103 -14.37 -7.68 2.83
C GLY A 103 -13.68 -7.16 1.57
N ARG A 104 -13.05 -5.97 1.58
CA ARG A 104 -12.21 -5.54 0.46
C ARG A 104 -10.86 -6.26 0.46
N ALA A 105 -10.39 -6.58 -0.75
CA ALA A 105 -9.01 -6.98 -0.96
C ALA A 105 -8.08 -5.81 -0.62
N VAL A 106 -7.07 -6.09 0.21
CA VAL A 106 -6.06 -5.13 0.65
C VAL A 106 -4.70 -5.71 0.34
N SER A 107 -3.81 -4.89 -0.23
CA SER A 107 -2.38 -5.19 -0.31
C SER A 107 -1.65 -4.31 0.69
N ALA A 108 -0.64 -4.86 1.35
CA ALA A 108 0.18 -4.13 2.30
C ALA A 108 1.65 -4.28 1.93
N ILE A 109 2.35 -3.14 1.82
CA ILE A 109 3.79 -3.12 1.61
C ILE A 109 4.46 -2.48 2.81
N SER A 110 5.52 -3.14 3.26
CA SER A 110 6.34 -2.74 4.38
C SER A 110 7.74 -2.40 3.88
N VAL A 111 8.21 -1.18 4.15
CA VAL A 111 9.55 -0.72 3.74
C VAL A 111 10.33 -0.16 4.93
N PRO A 112 11.65 -0.42 5.01
CA PRO A 112 12.50 0.25 5.99
C PRO A 112 12.66 1.73 5.61
N VAL A 113 12.55 2.61 6.61
CA VAL A 113 12.71 4.06 6.46
C VAL A 113 13.46 4.63 7.65
N THR A 114 13.92 5.87 7.54
CA THR A 114 14.44 6.65 8.67
C THR A 114 13.45 7.77 8.98
N LEU A 115 12.97 7.89 10.21
CA LEU A 115 12.11 8.98 10.61
C LEU A 115 12.95 10.20 10.97
N TYR A 116 12.58 11.35 10.40
CA TYR A 116 13.01 12.64 10.88
C TYR A 116 11.98 13.15 11.88
N GLN A 117 12.38 13.24 13.15
CA GLN A 117 11.51 13.73 14.23
C GLN A 117 12.29 14.63 15.17
N LYS A 118 11.84 15.88 15.33
CA LYS A 118 12.44 16.87 16.24
C LYS A 118 13.97 17.02 16.04
N GLY A 119 14.43 17.02 14.79
CA GLY A 119 15.85 17.14 14.44
C GLY A 119 16.68 15.87 14.65
N ARG A 120 16.06 14.72 14.92
CA ARG A 120 16.74 13.43 15.07
C ARG A 120 16.32 12.45 13.99
N LEU A 121 17.25 11.56 13.62
CA LEU A 121 17.04 10.46 12.69
C LEU A 121 16.90 9.15 13.47
N VAL A 122 15.82 8.40 13.21
CA VAL A 122 15.52 7.14 13.91
C VAL A 122 15.13 6.07 12.90
N TYR A 123 15.71 4.86 13.01
CA TYR A 123 15.31 3.74 12.16
C TYR A 123 13.86 3.33 12.44
N ALA A 124 13.13 3.10 11.35
CA ALA A 124 11.72 2.77 11.39
C ALA A 124 11.32 1.85 10.23
N LYS A 125 10.09 1.38 10.30
CA LYS A 125 9.41 0.61 9.28
C LYS A 125 8.10 1.33 8.95
N MET A 126 7.87 1.61 7.68
CA MET A 126 6.60 2.16 7.21
C MET A 126 5.82 1.04 6.52
N GLU A 127 4.57 0.88 6.92
CA GLU A 127 3.59 0.02 6.27
C GLU A 127 2.55 0.88 5.55
N VAL A 128 2.29 0.55 4.28
CA VAL A 128 1.26 1.18 3.46
C VAL A 128 0.27 0.12 3.04
N LYS A 129 -0.97 0.24 3.49
CA LYS A 129 -2.10 -0.60 3.07
C LYS A 129 -2.83 0.11 1.94
N VAL A 130 -3.13 -0.60 0.87
CA VAL A 130 -3.80 -0.07 -0.32
C VAL A 130 -4.97 -0.95 -0.69
N TRP A 131 -6.07 -0.32 -1.05
CA TRP A 131 -7.26 -0.97 -1.58
C TRP A 131 -7.87 -0.10 -2.69
N ARG A 132 -8.56 -0.74 -3.63
CA ARG A 132 -9.37 -0.02 -4.64
C ARG A 132 -10.42 0.81 -3.93
N ALA A 133 -10.60 2.08 -4.31
CA ALA A 133 -11.51 3.04 -3.67
C ALA A 133 -12.99 2.76 -3.99
#